data_AF-A0A848F076-F1
#
_entry.id   AF-A0A848F076-F1
#
_cell.length_a   1.000
_cell.length_b   1.000
_cell.length_c   1.000
_cell.angle_alpha   90.00
_cell.angle_beta   90.00
_cell.angle_gamma   90.00
#
_symmetry.space_group_name_H-M   'P 1'
#
loop_
_entity.id
_entity.type
_entity.pdbx_description
1 polymer ?
#
loop_
_entity_poly.entity_id
_entity_poly.type
_entity_poly.pdbx_seq_one_letter_code
_entity_poly.pdbx_strand_id
1 'polypeptide(L)'
;RLRRLQADEELLLTLQLEQFTGRLWERFSRELTRYGLGVLRAWIRHGTIYGKAKALTGYGLGRIEGWPDDQTIDDIATDTVVAALIYFRDKVLKTHRWQSSGGASLGTFFIGQCLYQFANIYRSALRAEKERIREATTPTDELPEDRFDVIKGIEETIVANDTVAEAMALLTTDRARRALFLQEHGFTQREIADKLGLRDAKS
;
A
#
# COMPACT_ATOMS: atom_id res chain seq x y z
N ARG A 1 1.11 -21.70 -19.12
CA ARG A 1 0.41 -20.45 -18.71
C ARG A 1 -1.10 -20.67 -18.64
N LEU A 2 -1.77 -21.05 -19.74
CA LEU A 2 -3.21 -21.37 -19.77
C LEU A 2 -3.67 -22.34 -18.67
N ARG A 3 -3.02 -23.50 -18.52
CA ARG A 3 -3.33 -24.48 -17.44
C ARG A 3 -3.28 -23.89 -16.02
N ARG A 4 -2.40 -22.93 -15.76
CA ARG A 4 -2.30 -22.26 -14.45
C ARG A 4 -3.47 -21.31 -14.24
N LEU A 5 -3.87 -20.58 -15.27
CA LEU A 5 -5.00 -19.64 -15.21
C LEU A 5 -6.34 -20.37 -15.05
N GLN A 6 -6.49 -21.53 -15.69
CA GLN A 6 -7.66 -22.40 -15.50
C GLN A 6 -7.75 -22.92 -14.06
N ALA A 7 -6.63 -23.40 -13.50
CA ALA A 7 -6.59 -23.85 -12.11
C ALA A 7 -6.89 -22.71 -11.11
N ASP A 8 -6.41 -21.49 -11.40
CA ASP A 8 -6.73 -20.30 -10.59
C ASP A 8 -8.23 -19.95 -10.66
N GLU A 9 -8.87 -20.14 -11.82
CA GLU A 9 -10.30 -19.90 -12.02
C GLU A 9 -11.16 -20.92 -11.28
N GLU A 10 -10.82 -22.21 -11.35
CA GLU A 10 -11.46 -23.27 -10.55
C GLU A 10 -11.29 -23.04 -9.05
N LEU A 11 -10.10 -22.61 -8.62
CA LEU A 11 -9.83 -22.25 -7.23
C LEU A 11 -10.70 -21.07 -6.78
N LEU A 12 -10.81 -20.02 -7.60
CA LEU A 12 -11.64 -18.86 -7.29
C LEU A 12 -13.12 -19.25 -7.16
N LEU A 13 -13.65 -20.06 -8.09
CA LEU A 13 -15.02 -20.57 -8.01
C LEU A 13 -15.25 -21.32 -6.70
N THR A 14 -14.32 -22.19 -6.31
CA THR A 14 -14.43 -22.94 -5.05
C THR A 14 -14.42 -22.00 -3.84
N LEU A 15 -13.53 -21.01 -3.82
CA LEU A 15 -13.47 -19.99 -2.76
C LEU A 15 -14.74 -19.15 -2.68
N GLN A 16 -15.36 -18.83 -3.82
CA GLN A 16 -16.64 -18.10 -3.88
C GLN A 16 -17.80 -18.91 -3.31
N LEU A 17 -17.87 -20.22 -3.61
CA LEU A 17 -18.88 -21.12 -3.03
C LEU A 17 -18.78 -21.19 -1.51
N GLU A 18 -17.57 -21.12 -0.94
CA GLU A 18 -17.33 -21.03 0.51
C GLU A 18 -17.34 -19.59 1.06
N GLN A 19 -17.76 -18.60 0.26
CA GLN A 19 -17.84 -17.18 0.63
C GLN A 19 -16.52 -16.59 1.16
N PHE A 20 -15.37 -17.10 0.71
CA PHE A 20 -14.04 -16.74 1.20
C PHE A 20 -13.86 -16.96 2.70
N THR A 21 -14.43 -18.05 3.21
CA THR A 21 -14.31 -18.50 4.60
C THR A 21 -13.82 -19.95 4.66
N GLY A 22 -13.62 -20.48 5.87
CA GLY A 22 -13.30 -21.89 6.07
C GLY A 22 -11.88 -22.30 5.70
N ARG A 23 -11.65 -23.62 5.75
CA ARG A 23 -10.32 -24.22 5.65
C ARG A 23 -9.63 -23.95 4.31
N LEU A 24 -10.39 -23.89 3.21
CA LEU A 24 -9.82 -23.61 1.90
C LEU A 24 -9.28 -22.18 1.83
N TRP A 25 -10.04 -21.21 2.32
CA TRP A 25 -9.59 -19.82 2.42
C TRP A 25 -8.36 -19.68 3.32
N GLU A 26 -8.36 -20.30 4.50
CA GLU A 26 -7.22 -20.26 5.43
C GLU A 26 -5.94 -20.83 4.80
N ARG A 27 -6.06 -21.93 4.06
CA ARG A 27 -4.93 -22.52 3.35
C ARG A 27 -4.45 -21.60 2.23
N PHE A 28 -5.36 -21.13 1.38
CA PHE A 28 -5.03 -20.25 0.26
C PHE A 28 -4.35 -18.96 0.73
N SER A 29 -4.95 -18.27 1.70
CA SER A 29 -4.41 -17.04 2.27
C SER A 29 -3.04 -17.24 2.93
N ARG A 30 -2.82 -18.35 3.63
CA ARG A 30 -1.50 -18.68 4.22
C ARG A 30 -0.42 -18.85 3.17
N GLU A 31 -0.69 -19.61 2.10
CA GLU A 31 0.27 -19.78 1.01
C GLU A 31 0.57 -18.45 0.31
N LEU A 32 -0.48 -17.67 0.06
CA LEU A 32 -0.37 -16.38 -0.62
C LEU A 32 0.43 -15.37 0.22
N THR A 33 0.18 -15.32 1.53
CA THR A 33 0.93 -14.51 2.50
C THR A 33 2.39 -14.92 2.57
N ARG A 34 2.70 -16.22 2.68
CA ARG A 34 4.09 -16.72 2.72
C ARG A 34 4.85 -16.33 1.45
N TYR A 35 4.23 -16.49 0.29
CA TYR A 35 4.81 -16.08 -0.99
C TYR A 35 5.04 -14.56 -1.03
N GLY A 36 4.03 -13.77 -0.65
CA GLY A 36 4.11 -12.31 -0.60
C GLY A 36 5.23 -11.79 0.30
N LEU A 37 5.35 -12.34 1.51
CA LEU A 37 6.39 -11.97 2.47
C LEU A 37 7.79 -12.23 1.91
N GLY A 38 8.03 -13.42 1.35
CA GLY A 38 9.33 -13.76 0.77
C GLY A 38 9.73 -12.81 -0.37
N VAL A 39 8.78 -12.48 -1.25
CA VAL A 39 9.01 -11.56 -2.37
C VAL A 39 9.28 -10.14 -1.87
N LEU A 40 8.44 -9.61 -0.98
CA LEU A 40 8.59 -8.23 -0.50
C LEU A 40 9.87 -8.04 0.31
N ARG A 41 10.19 -8.93 1.25
CA ARG A 41 11.41 -8.83 2.04
C ARG A 41 12.65 -8.80 1.16
N ALA A 42 12.71 -9.68 0.16
CA ALA A 42 13.81 -9.68 -0.82
C ALA A 42 13.87 -8.36 -1.61
N TRP A 43 12.73 -7.87 -2.10
CA TRP A 43 12.70 -6.63 -2.88
C TRP A 43 13.03 -5.38 -2.07
N ILE A 44 12.61 -5.30 -0.81
CA ILE A 44 12.93 -4.18 0.09
C ILE A 44 14.42 -4.22 0.42
N ARG A 45 14.93 -5.37 0.87
CA ARG A 45 16.36 -5.54 1.22
C ARG A 45 17.30 -5.18 0.08
N HIS A 46 16.96 -5.55 -1.15
CA HIS A 46 17.75 -5.20 -2.33
C HIS A 46 17.39 -3.84 -2.95
N GLY A 47 16.44 -3.11 -2.38
CA GLY A 47 15.98 -1.81 -2.91
C GLY A 47 15.29 -1.86 -4.28
N THR A 48 14.98 -3.05 -4.82
CA THR A 48 14.30 -3.17 -6.12
C THR A 48 12.81 -2.84 -6.04
N ILE A 49 12.22 -2.91 -4.84
CA ILE A 49 10.80 -2.60 -4.60
C ILE A 49 10.43 -1.19 -5.05
N TYR A 50 11.32 -0.22 -4.87
CA TYR A 50 11.04 1.18 -5.21
C TYR A 50 10.86 1.40 -6.70
N GLY A 51 11.67 0.73 -7.53
CA GLY A 51 11.52 0.80 -8.99
C GLY A 51 10.21 0.16 -9.44
N LYS A 52 9.84 -0.97 -8.82
CA LYS A 52 8.58 -1.68 -9.10
C LYS A 52 7.36 -0.87 -8.67
N ALA A 53 7.39 -0.27 -7.48
CA ALA A 53 6.35 0.62 -6.99
C ALA A 53 6.22 1.86 -7.86
N LYS A 54 7.34 2.47 -8.30
CA LYS A 54 7.32 3.61 -9.22
C LYS A 54 6.74 3.24 -10.59
N ALA A 55 7.12 2.10 -11.15
CA ALA A 55 6.61 1.63 -12.43
C ALA A 55 5.08 1.40 -12.37
N LEU A 56 4.59 0.87 -11.26
CA LEU A 56 3.16 0.57 -11.09
C LEU A 56 2.32 1.81 -10.75
N THR A 57 2.80 2.67 -9.85
CA THR A 57 2.04 3.81 -9.33
C THR A 57 2.32 5.11 -10.07
N GLY A 58 3.41 5.18 -10.84
CA GLY A 58 3.91 6.39 -11.47
C GLY A 58 4.76 7.29 -10.56
N TYR A 59 4.87 6.99 -9.26
CA TYR A 59 5.51 7.88 -8.28
C TYR A 59 6.73 7.26 -7.61
N GLY A 60 7.80 8.06 -7.49
CA GLY A 60 8.97 7.71 -6.69
C GLY A 60 8.71 7.83 -5.19
N LEU A 61 9.34 6.95 -4.41
CA LEU A 61 9.34 6.98 -2.95
C LEU A 61 10.67 7.54 -2.46
N GLY A 62 10.62 8.42 -1.45
CA GLY A 62 11.81 8.95 -0.79
C GLY A 62 12.60 7.87 -0.05
N ARG A 63 13.88 8.12 0.20
CA ARG A 63 14.76 7.18 0.91
C ARG A 63 15.63 7.91 1.92
N ILE A 64 16.03 7.20 2.95
CA ILE A 64 17.06 7.59 3.91
C ILE A 64 18.19 6.57 3.73
N GLU A 65 19.44 7.04 3.73
CA GLU A 65 20.59 6.15 3.62
C GLU A 65 20.66 5.21 4.84
N GLY A 66 20.91 3.92 4.62
CA GLY A 66 20.98 2.92 5.70
C GLY A 66 19.63 2.48 6.29
N TRP A 67 18.50 3.02 5.82
CA TRP A 67 17.16 2.64 6.26
C TRP A 67 16.30 2.12 5.09
N PRO A 68 15.42 1.13 5.29
CA PRO A 68 15.09 0.43 6.54
C PRO A 68 16.13 -0.63 6.97
N ASP A 69 16.25 -0.85 8.28
CA ASP A 69 16.99 -1.98 8.86
C ASP A 69 16.22 -3.31 8.72
N ASP A 70 16.85 -4.45 9.04
CA ASP A 70 16.23 -5.78 8.84
C ASP A 70 14.91 -5.98 9.60
N GLN A 71 14.77 -5.42 10.81
CA GLN A 71 13.52 -5.51 11.57
C GLN A 71 12.43 -4.68 10.90
N THR A 72 12.74 -3.44 10.53
CA THR A 72 11.81 -2.54 9.83
C THR A 72 11.40 -3.10 8.46
N ILE A 73 12.32 -3.79 7.76
CA ILE A 73 12.01 -4.52 6.52
C ILE A 73 10.93 -5.57 6.77
N ASP A 74 11.09 -6.36 7.82
CA ASP A 74 10.16 -7.44 8.18
C ASP A 74 8.79 -6.88 8.58
N ASP A 75 8.75 -5.78 9.33
CA ASP A 75 7.51 -5.11 9.76
C ASP A 75 6.76 -4.52 8.55
N ILE A 76 7.44 -3.72 7.72
CA ILE A 76 6.84 -3.12 6.51
C ILE A 76 6.33 -4.20 5.55
N ALA A 77 7.09 -5.28 5.36
CA ALA A 77 6.66 -6.38 4.50
C ALA A 77 5.41 -7.08 5.08
N THR A 78 5.36 -7.29 6.39
CA THR A 78 4.23 -7.94 7.07
C THR A 78 2.97 -7.10 6.96
N ASP A 79 3.04 -5.83 7.33
CA ASP A 79 1.90 -4.91 7.25
C ASP A 79 1.39 -4.80 5.81
N THR A 80 2.30 -4.76 4.83
CA THR A 80 1.95 -4.69 3.42
C THR A 80 1.18 -5.91 2.96
N VAL A 81 1.64 -7.12 3.33
CA VAL A 81 0.99 -8.36 2.93
C VAL A 81 -0.37 -8.50 3.58
N VAL A 82 -0.51 -8.13 4.86
CA VAL A 82 -1.79 -8.16 5.58
C VAL A 82 -2.79 -7.21 4.93
N ALA A 83 -2.41 -5.95 4.70
CA ALA A 83 -3.27 -4.96 4.05
C ALA A 83 -3.66 -5.40 2.63
N ALA A 84 -2.71 -5.92 1.86
CA ALA A 84 -2.95 -6.41 0.51
C ALA A 84 -3.88 -7.64 0.50
N LEU A 85 -3.78 -8.55 1.46
CA LEU A 85 -4.62 -9.74 1.53
C LEU A 85 -6.09 -9.38 1.81
N ILE A 86 -6.32 -8.45 2.74
CA ILE A 86 -7.67 -7.94 3.06
C ILE A 86 -8.26 -7.27 1.81
N TYR A 87 -7.50 -6.35 1.19
CA TYR A 87 -7.94 -5.67 -0.03
C TYR A 87 -8.20 -6.66 -1.17
N PHE A 88 -7.31 -7.65 -1.36
CA PHE A 88 -7.45 -8.65 -2.40
C PHE A 88 -8.73 -9.48 -2.21
N ARG A 89 -9.01 -9.95 -1.00
CA ARG A 89 -10.26 -10.67 -0.71
C ARG A 89 -11.47 -9.80 -1.01
N ASP A 90 -11.56 -8.63 -0.38
CA ASP A 90 -12.80 -7.88 -0.29
C ASP A 90 -13.05 -6.97 -1.50
N LYS A 91 -11.99 -6.50 -2.14
CA LYS A 91 -12.07 -5.52 -3.25
C LYS A 91 -11.62 -6.05 -4.58
N VAL A 92 -11.03 -7.25 -4.66
CA VAL A 92 -10.66 -7.89 -5.93
C VAL A 92 -11.44 -9.16 -6.19
N LEU A 93 -11.44 -10.11 -5.24
CA LEU A 93 -12.05 -11.42 -5.44
C LEU A 93 -13.58 -11.37 -5.31
N LYS A 94 -14.09 -10.74 -4.23
CA LYS A 94 -15.54 -10.59 -4.00
C LYS A 94 -16.24 -9.70 -5.03
N THR A 95 -15.51 -8.82 -5.69
CA THR A 95 -16.03 -7.85 -6.68
C THR A 95 -15.70 -8.25 -8.12
N HIS A 96 -15.21 -9.48 -8.34
CA HIS A 96 -14.93 -10.04 -9.67
C HIS A 96 -13.95 -9.23 -10.54
N ARG A 97 -13.03 -8.47 -9.91
CA ARG A 97 -12.05 -7.65 -10.64
C ARG A 97 -10.89 -8.47 -11.21
N TRP A 98 -10.60 -9.62 -10.64
CA TRP A 98 -9.66 -10.57 -11.26
C TRP A 98 -10.41 -11.47 -12.25
N GLN A 99 -9.83 -11.65 -13.43
CA GLN A 99 -10.34 -12.53 -14.49
C GLN A 99 -9.16 -13.26 -15.16
N SER A 100 -9.34 -14.54 -15.49
CA SER A 100 -8.30 -15.37 -16.13
C SER A 100 -7.88 -14.82 -17.51
N SER A 101 -8.81 -14.17 -18.22
CA SER A 101 -8.59 -13.45 -19.49
C SER A 101 -7.57 -12.32 -19.40
N GLY A 102 -7.41 -11.70 -18.21
CA GLY A 102 -6.40 -10.66 -17.96
C GLY A 102 -4.97 -11.18 -17.94
N GLY A 103 -4.76 -12.51 -18.02
CA GLY A 103 -3.46 -13.13 -18.26
C GLY A 103 -2.50 -13.18 -17.06
N ALA A 104 -2.90 -12.63 -15.91
CA ALA A 104 -2.16 -12.69 -14.65
C ALA A 104 -2.75 -13.75 -13.72
N SER A 105 -1.90 -14.60 -13.13
CA SER A 105 -2.34 -15.54 -12.09
C SER A 105 -2.81 -14.80 -10.84
N LEU A 106 -3.57 -15.47 -9.96
CA LEU A 106 -4.00 -14.91 -8.67
C LEU A 106 -2.80 -14.41 -7.87
N GLY A 107 -1.73 -15.21 -7.79
CA GLY A 107 -0.48 -14.83 -7.12
C GLY A 107 0.22 -13.63 -7.76
N THR A 108 0.19 -13.49 -9.10
CA THR A 108 0.78 -12.33 -9.78
C THR A 108 -0.03 -11.06 -9.49
N PHE A 109 -1.36 -11.17 -9.54
CA PHE A 109 -2.25 -10.05 -9.25
C PHE A 109 -2.12 -9.60 -7.79
N PHE A 110 -2.00 -10.55 -6.86
CA PHE A 110 -1.77 -10.29 -5.45
C PHE A 110 -0.48 -9.51 -5.20
N ILE A 111 0.63 -9.89 -5.84
CA ILE A 111 1.89 -9.13 -5.72
C ILE A 111 1.73 -7.69 -6.26
N GLY A 112 0.92 -7.49 -7.30
CA GLY A 112 0.51 -6.16 -7.73
C GLY A 112 -0.20 -5.38 -6.62
N GLN A 113 -1.13 -6.01 -5.90
CA GLN A 113 -1.80 -5.40 -4.74
C GLN A 113 -0.81 -5.08 -3.62
N CYS A 114 0.15 -5.95 -3.34
CA CYS A 114 1.22 -5.68 -2.38
C CYS A 114 2.02 -4.42 -2.76
N LEU A 115 2.33 -4.23 -4.04
CA LEU A 115 3.06 -3.03 -4.49
C LEU A 115 2.25 -1.73 -4.32
N TYR A 116 0.93 -1.78 -4.52
CA TYR A 116 0.06 -0.63 -4.23
C TYR A 116 0.05 -0.31 -2.74
N GLN A 117 -0.17 -1.31 -1.88
CA GLN A 117 -0.24 -1.12 -0.43
C GLN A 117 1.11 -0.72 0.18
N PHE A 118 2.21 -1.27 -0.34
CA PHE A 118 3.57 -0.96 0.10
C PHE A 118 3.84 0.54 0.11
N ALA A 119 3.40 1.24 -0.94
CA ALA A 119 3.68 2.66 -1.08
C ALA A 119 3.12 3.49 0.09
N ASN A 120 1.95 3.10 0.62
CA ASN A 120 1.28 3.82 1.71
C ASN A 120 1.97 3.53 3.04
N ILE A 121 2.18 2.25 3.33
CA ILE A 121 2.81 1.78 4.56
C ILE A 121 4.24 2.31 4.66
N TYR A 122 5.00 2.24 3.57
CA TYR A 122 6.35 2.76 3.52
C TYR A 122 6.42 4.27 3.74
N ARG A 123 5.48 5.06 3.18
CA ARG A 123 5.46 6.52 3.42
C ARG A 123 5.17 6.86 4.88
N SER A 124 4.24 6.14 5.49
CA SER A 124 3.93 6.29 6.92
C SER A 124 5.16 5.99 7.77
N ALA A 125 5.79 4.83 7.55
CA ALA A 125 7.02 4.42 8.24
C ALA A 125 8.18 5.42 8.02
N LEU A 126 8.35 5.90 6.79
CA LEU A 126 9.38 6.89 6.45
C LEU A 126 9.14 8.23 7.15
N ARG A 127 7.87 8.66 7.28
CA ARG A 127 7.54 9.88 8.02
C ARG A 127 7.88 9.72 9.50
N ALA A 128 7.47 8.61 10.11
CA ALA A 128 7.78 8.31 11.51
C ALA A 128 9.29 8.30 11.76
N GLU A 129 10.07 7.67 10.87
CA GLU A 129 11.53 7.65 11.00
C GLU A 129 12.17 9.03 10.87
N LYS A 130 11.67 9.87 9.95
CA LYS A 130 12.15 11.25 9.82
C LYS A 130 11.90 12.08 11.07
N GLU A 131 10.73 11.93 11.70
CA GLU A 131 10.43 12.62 12.96
C GLU A 131 11.33 12.10 14.08
N ARG A 132 11.53 10.79 14.19
CA ARG A 132 12.48 10.19 15.17
C ARG A 132 13.90 10.75 15.01
N ILE A 133 14.40 10.87 13.77
CA ILE A 133 15.72 11.46 13.50
C ILE A 133 15.76 12.94 13.90
N ARG A 134 14.71 13.71 13.59
CA ARG A 134 14.61 15.14 13.97
C ARG A 134 14.65 15.32 15.48
N GLU A 135 13.84 14.55 16.20
CA GLU A 135 13.79 14.58 17.67
C GLU A 135 15.14 14.22 18.27
N ALA A 136 15.82 13.18 17.77
CA ALA A 136 17.13 12.77 18.24
C ALA A 136 18.27 13.78 17.92
N THR A 137 18.09 14.64 16.92
CA THR A 137 19.08 15.64 16.50
C THR A 137 18.80 17.03 17.09
N THR A 138 17.67 17.21 17.79
CA THR A 138 17.33 18.48 18.46
C THR A 138 18.13 18.59 19.77
N PRO A 139 19.02 19.59 19.94
CA PRO A 139 19.79 19.76 21.17
C PRO A 139 18.88 19.98 22.39
N THR A 140 19.16 19.27 23.48
CA THR A 140 18.35 19.31 24.72
C THR A 140 18.30 20.70 25.37
N ASP A 141 19.29 21.57 25.11
CA ASP A 141 19.36 22.93 25.67
C ASP A 141 18.43 23.97 25.01
N GLU A 142 17.72 23.62 23.93
CA GLU A 142 16.76 24.49 23.23
C GLU A 142 15.30 24.02 23.40
N LEU A 143 14.96 23.33 24.49
CA LEU A 143 13.58 22.99 24.81
C LEU A 143 13.00 24.05 25.77
N PRO A 144 12.16 25.01 25.31
CA PRO A 144 11.37 25.82 26.23
C PRO A 144 10.53 24.90 27.13
N GLU A 145 10.52 25.17 28.44
CA GLU A 145 9.81 24.39 29.46
C GLU A 145 8.29 24.24 29.19
N ASP A 146 7.73 25.04 28.29
CA ASP A 146 6.31 25.07 27.92
C ASP A 146 5.84 23.94 26.98
N ARG A 147 6.71 23.01 26.56
CA ARG A 147 6.31 21.94 25.61
C ARG A 147 5.58 20.75 26.24
N PHE A 148 5.09 20.88 27.48
CA PHE A 148 4.23 19.89 28.14
C PHE A 148 2.73 20.12 27.96
N ASP A 149 2.32 21.05 27.11
CA ASP A 149 0.93 21.17 26.72
C ASP A 149 0.72 20.84 25.24
N VAL A 150 -0.36 20.08 25.00
CA VAL A 150 -0.94 19.67 23.71
C VAL A 150 -0.48 18.29 23.20
N ILE A 151 -0.89 17.23 23.93
CA ILE A 151 -1.42 16.04 23.24
C ILE A 151 -2.74 16.47 22.56
N LYS A 152 -2.66 17.01 21.33
CA LYS A 152 -3.83 17.11 20.45
C LYS A 152 -3.61 16.22 19.24
N GLY A 153 -4.54 15.27 19.07
CA GLY A 153 -4.89 14.72 17.77
C GLY A 153 -4.26 13.38 17.44
N ILE A 154 -4.52 12.33 18.25
CA ILE A 154 -4.54 10.94 17.75
C ILE A 154 -5.99 10.56 17.45
N GLU A 155 -6.70 11.44 16.75
CA GLU A 155 -7.98 11.11 16.16
C GLU A 155 -7.98 11.59 14.71
N GLU A 156 -8.39 10.68 13.82
CA GLU A 156 -8.62 10.87 12.40
C GLU A 156 -7.42 10.75 11.45
N THR A 157 -7.05 9.51 11.11
CA THR A 157 -6.93 9.12 9.69
C THR A 157 -7.27 7.63 9.53
N ILE A 158 -8.51 7.24 9.87
CA ILE A 158 -9.12 6.04 9.29
C ILE A 158 -9.79 6.52 8.01
N VAL A 159 -9.04 6.59 6.90
CA VAL A 159 -9.65 6.82 5.60
C VAL A 159 -10.15 5.47 5.09
N ALA A 160 -11.47 5.37 4.97
CA ALA A 160 -12.19 4.22 4.47
C ALA A 160 -11.72 3.88 3.04
N ASN A 161 -11.12 2.70 2.89
CA ASN A 161 -10.50 2.14 1.68
C ASN A 161 -11.53 1.74 0.59
N ASP A 162 -12.72 2.34 0.62
CA ASP A 162 -13.95 1.74 0.08
C ASP A 162 -14.30 2.14 -1.37
N THR A 163 -13.69 3.17 -1.94
CA THR A 163 -14.21 3.82 -3.18
C THR A 163 -13.26 3.86 -4.37
N VAL A 164 -12.01 3.39 -4.23
CA VAL A 164 -10.93 3.69 -5.19
C VAL A 164 -11.25 3.29 -6.64
N ALA A 165 -11.63 2.05 -6.94
CA ALA A 165 -11.80 1.68 -8.36
C ALA A 165 -13.11 2.16 -9.01
N GLU A 166 -14.16 2.42 -8.22
CA GLU A 166 -15.41 2.98 -8.73
C GLU A 166 -15.25 4.48 -9.02
N ALA A 167 -14.64 5.23 -8.12
CA ALA A 167 -14.35 6.64 -8.33
C ALA A 167 -13.33 6.82 -9.47
N MET A 168 -12.32 5.94 -9.60
CA MET A 168 -11.36 5.99 -10.73
C MET A 168 -12.01 5.69 -12.09
N ALA A 169 -13.14 4.96 -12.13
CA ALA A 169 -13.90 4.70 -13.34
C ALA A 169 -14.83 5.87 -13.73
N LEU A 170 -15.33 6.62 -12.75
CA LEU A 170 -16.22 7.79 -12.96
C LEU A 170 -15.46 9.09 -13.29
N LEU A 171 -14.14 9.14 -13.03
CA LEU A 171 -13.33 10.33 -13.27
C LEU A 171 -12.89 10.43 -14.74
N THR A 172 -13.35 11.49 -15.41
CA THR A 172 -13.15 11.73 -16.85
C THR A 172 -11.76 12.25 -17.22
N THR A 173 -10.96 12.69 -16.25
CA THR A 173 -9.61 13.24 -16.51
C THR A 173 -8.52 12.48 -15.76
N ASP A 174 -7.40 12.24 -16.45
CA ASP A 174 -6.21 11.58 -15.90
C ASP A 174 -5.64 12.29 -14.66
N ARG A 175 -5.85 13.61 -14.59
CA ARG A 175 -5.48 14.46 -13.45
C ARG A 175 -6.29 14.17 -12.20
N ALA A 176 -7.61 14.07 -12.30
CA ALA A 176 -8.47 13.78 -11.15
C ALA A 176 -8.25 12.34 -10.66
N ARG A 177 -8.03 11.41 -11.61
CA ARG A 177 -7.64 10.03 -11.32
C ARG A 177 -6.33 9.96 -10.52
N ARG A 178 -5.33 10.76 -10.91
CA ARG A 178 -4.06 10.88 -10.18
C ARG A 178 -4.21 11.55 -8.81
N ALA A 179 -5.03 12.59 -8.69
CA ALA A 179 -5.29 13.27 -7.42
C ALA A 179 -5.96 12.35 -6.39
N LEU A 180 -7.03 11.67 -6.81
CA LEU A 180 -7.73 10.69 -5.97
C LEU A 180 -6.82 9.53 -5.59
N PHE A 181 -6.06 9.01 -6.56
CA PHE A 181 -5.05 7.99 -6.27
C PHE A 181 -4.08 8.47 -5.18
N LEU A 182 -3.53 9.68 -5.29
CA LEU A 182 -2.61 10.19 -4.28
C LEU A 182 -3.29 10.40 -2.91
N GLN A 183 -4.51 10.91 -2.87
CA GLN A 183 -5.27 11.13 -1.63
C GLN A 183 -5.56 9.83 -0.89
N GLU A 184 -6.06 8.82 -1.59
CA GLU A 184 -6.30 7.47 -1.05
C GLU A 184 -5.00 6.78 -0.61
N HIS A 185 -3.86 7.22 -1.14
CA HIS A 185 -2.54 6.68 -0.85
C HIS A 185 -1.75 7.53 0.17
N GLY A 186 -2.48 8.33 0.96
CA GLY A 186 -1.98 9.03 2.14
C GLY A 186 -1.13 10.27 1.84
N PHE A 187 -1.12 10.76 0.59
CA PHE A 187 -0.50 12.05 0.30
C PHE A 187 -1.35 13.17 0.88
N THR A 188 -0.69 14.12 1.53
CA THR A 188 -1.36 15.35 1.99
C THR A 188 -1.79 16.19 0.79
N GLN A 189 -2.83 17.00 0.97
CA GLN A 189 -3.31 17.91 -0.10
C GLN A 189 -2.20 18.79 -0.68
N ARG A 190 -1.24 19.21 0.16
CA ARG A 190 -0.05 19.96 -0.27
C ARG A 190 0.87 19.13 -1.17
N GLU A 191 1.21 17.90 -0.77
CA GLU A 191 2.04 17.02 -1.59
C GLU A 191 1.36 16.61 -2.91
N ILE A 192 0.03 16.51 -2.91
CA ILE A 192 -0.78 16.29 -4.12
C ILE A 192 -0.68 17.50 -5.04
N ALA A 193 -0.88 18.71 -4.51
CA ALA A 193 -0.78 19.95 -5.28
C ALA A 193 0.59 20.12 -5.92
N ASP A 194 1.67 19.94 -5.14
CA ASP A 194 3.05 20.01 -5.60
C ASP A 194 3.33 18.99 -6.72
N LYS A 195 2.83 17.75 -6.58
CA LYS A 195 3.02 16.68 -7.58
C LYS A 195 2.19 16.84 -8.83
N LEU A 196 1.04 17.50 -8.74
CA LEU A 196 0.17 17.77 -9.89
C LEU A 196 0.47 19.12 -10.55
N GLY A 197 1.49 19.85 -10.09
CA GLY A 197 1.81 21.19 -10.59
C GLY A 197 0.66 22.17 -10.41
N LEU A 198 -0.17 21.99 -9.37
CA LEU A 198 -1.18 22.94 -8.97
C LEU A 198 -0.50 24.01 -8.12
N ARG A 199 -0.59 25.28 -8.53
CA ARG A 199 -0.36 26.38 -7.60
C ARG A 199 -1.56 26.43 -6.66
N ASP A 200 -1.29 26.65 -5.37
CA ASP A 200 -2.34 26.84 -4.36
C ASP A 200 -3.43 27.77 -4.90
N ALA A 201 -4.67 27.28 -4.91
CA ALA A 201 -5.84 28.10 -5.18
C ALA A 201 -6.15 28.97 -3.95
N LYS A 202 -5.18 29.81 -3.56
CA LYS A 202 -5.33 30.98 -2.71
C LYS A 202 -4.33 32.04 -3.18
N SER A 203 -4.76 32.83 -4.14
CA SER A 203 -4.43 34.25 -4.26
C SER A 203 -5.74 35.00 -4.45
#